data_AF-A0A7J4GNT5-F1
#
_entry.id   AF-A0A7J4GNT5-F1
#
_cell.length_a   1.000
_cell.length_b   1.000
_cell.length_c   1.000
_cell.angle_alpha   90.00
_cell.angle_beta   90.00
_cell.angle_gamma   90.00
#
_symmetry.space_group_name_H-M   'P 1'
#
loop_
_entity.id
_entity.type
_entity.pdbx_description
1 polymer ?
#
loop_
_entity_poly.entity_id
_entity_poly.type
_entity_poly.pdbx_seq_one_letter_code
_entity_poly.pdbx_strand_id
1 'polypeptide(L)' 'MTTPIRHYDRTWEEIEEMLESAQERKQKWKAWFDQCKSDGDREGMMEAARNSKALDGVIKCLRWTLGEEGISHPLD' A
#
# COMPACT_ATOMS: atom_id res chain seq x y z
N MET A 1 -10.22 -4.54 -27.01
CA MET A 1 -9.99 -4.22 -25.59
C MET A 1 -11.31 -3.73 -25.01
N THR A 2 -11.76 -4.30 -23.89
CA THR A 2 -13.00 -3.88 -23.25
C THR A 2 -12.71 -2.69 -22.35
N THR A 3 -13.42 -1.58 -22.53
CA THR A 3 -13.30 -0.41 -21.63
C THR A 3 -13.83 -0.80 -20.25
N PRO A 4 -13.06 -0.57 -19.16
CA PRO A 4 -13.52 -0.88 -17.82
C PRO A 4 -14.72 0.00 -17.45
N ILE A 5 -15.76 -0.61 -16.87
CA ILE A 5 -16.88 0.11 -16.27
C ILE A 5 -16.41 0.71 -14.95
N ARG A 6 -16.66 2.01 -14.75
CA ARG A 6 -16.27 2.75 -13.55
C ARG A 6 -17.55 3.19 -12.83
N HIS A 7 -17.60 2.94 -11.53
CA HIS A 7 -18.64 3.45 -10.63
C HIS A 7 -17.99 4.49 -9.72
N TYR A 8 -18.60 5.67 -9.59
CA TYR A 8 -18.10 6.77 -8.76
C TYR A 8 -18.60 6.69 -7.31
N ASP A 9 -19.17 5.55 -6.96
CA ASP A 9 -20.03 5.38 -5.79
C ASP A 9 -19.21 5.05 -4.52
N ARG A 10 -17.87 5.05 -4.62
CA ARG A 10 -17.01 4.81 -3.46
C ARG A 10 -17.10 5.97 -2.48
N THR A 11 -17.37 5.65 -1.23
CA THR A 11 -17.43 6.66 -0.18
C THR A 11 -16.05 6.98 0.37
N TRP A 12 -15.94 8.07 1.12
CA TRP A 12 -14.70 8.43 1.81
C TRP A 12 -14.30 7.36 2.83
N GLU A 13 -15.27 6.80 3.54
CA GLU A 13 -15.09 5.75 4.53
C GLU A 13 -14.49 4.49 3.88
N GLU A 14 -14.98 4.07 2.72
CA GLU A 14 -14.41 2.92 2.01
C GLU A 14 -12.95 3.16 1.59
N ILE A 15 -12.59 4.39 1.21
CA ILE A 15 -11.21 4.74 0.84
C ILE A 15 -10.30 4.78 2.07
N GLU A 16 -10.79 5.27 3.21
CA GLU A 16 -10.10 5.22 4.51
C GLU A 16 -9.85 3.78 4.97
N GLU A 17 -10.86 2.90 4.86
CA GLU A 17 -10.71 1.47 5.16
C GLU A 17 -9.66 0.80 4.24
N MET A 18 -9.62 1.18 2.96
CA MET A 18 -8.58 0.72 2.04
C MET A 18 -7.19 1.23 2.43
N LEU A 19 -7.09 2.47 2.91
CA LEU A 19 -5.84 3.07 3.39
C LEU A 19 -5.34 2.34 4.63
N GLU A 20 -6.20 2.11 5.62
CA GLU A 20 -5.89 1.33 6.83
C GLU A 20 -5.41 -0.07 6.45
N SER A 21 -6.16 -0.77 5.60
CA SER A 21 -5.80 -2.11 5.10
C SER A 21 -4.43 -2.15 4.41
N ALA A 22 -4.09 -1.12 3.64
CA ALA A 22 -2.80 -1.01 2.98
C ALA A 22 -1.66 -0.79 3.98
N GLN A 23 -1.88 0.06 4.99
CA GLN A 23 -0.93 0.32 6.06
C GLN A 23 -0.69 -0.94 6.92
N GLU A 24 -1.75 -1.64 7.34
CA GLU A 24 -1.63 -2.89 8.09
C GLU A 24 -0.84 -3.95 7.32
N ARG A 25 -1.16 -4.16 6.04
CA ARG A 25 -0.45 -5.13 5.21
C ARG A 25 1.02 -4.75 5.02
N LYS A 26 1.34 -3.46 4.97
CA LYS A 26 2.73 -2.98 4.93
C LYS A 26 3.45 -3.31 6.22
N GLN A 27 2.80 -3.19 7.39
CA GLN A 27 3.40 -3.59 8.66
C GLN A 27 3.61 -5.11 8.73
N LYS A 28 2.67 -5.92 8.23
CA LYS A 28 2.84 -7.38 8.13
C LYS A 28 4.09 -7.75 7.30
N TRP A 29 4.31 -7.08 6.17
CA TRP A 29 5.53 -7.30 5.37
C TRP A 29 6.82 -6.85 6.08
N LYS A 30 6.78 -5.78 6.88
CA LYS A 30 7.94 -5.38 7.69
C LYS A 30 8.25 -6.42 8.77
N ALA A 31 7.24 -6.88 9.50
CA ALA A 31 7.41 -7.94 10.49
C ALA A 31 7.95 -9.24 9.85
N TRP A 32 7.45 -9.59 8.66
CA TRP A 32 7.96 -10.74 7.91
C TRP A 32 9.42 -10.54 7.48
N PHE A 33 9.79 -9.34 7.03
CA PHE A 33 11.19 -9.03 6.72
C PHE A 33 12.11 -9.24 7.92
N ASP A 34 11.70 -8.77 9.11
CA ASP A 34 12.48 -8.91 10.34
C ASP A 34 12.63 -10.38 10.76
N GLN A 35 11.57 -11.19 10.57
CA GLN A 35 11.63 -12.64 10.78
C GLN A 35 12.60 -13.32 9.79
N CYS A 36 12.46 -13.08 8.48
CA CYS A 36 13.39 -13.62 7.48
C CYS A 36 14.84 -13.21 7.77
N LYS A 37 15.06 -11.99 8.27
CA LYS A 37 16.38 -11.51 8.68
C LYS A 37 16.93 -12.29 9.87
N SER A 38 16.13 -12.65 10.88
CA SER A 38 16.60 -13.50 11.97
C SER A 38 16.94 -14.91 11.50
N ASP A 39 16.19 -15.40 10.51
CA ASP A 39 16.29 -16.77 10.01
C ASP A 39 17.38 -16.93 8.93
N GLY A 40 17.99 -15.82 8.48
CA GLY A 40 18.98 -15.80 7.41
C GLY A 40 18.39 -16.04 6.01
N ASP A 41 17.07 -15.93 5.86
CA ASP A 41 16.33 -16.12 4.62
C ASP A 41 16.40 -14.87 3.73
N ARG A 42 17.34 -14.88 2.79
CA ARG A 42 17.57 -13.76 1.86
C ARG A 42 16.46 -13.60 0.83
N GLU A 43 15.82 -14.69 0.40
CA GLU A 43 14.75 -14.64 -0.60
C GLU A 43 13.49 -14.03 0.02
N GLY A 44 13.11 -14.48 1.22
CA GLY A 44 12.01 -13.91 1.97
C GLY A 44 12.22 -12.44 2.32
N MET A 45 13.45 -12.03 2.67
CA MET A 45 13.79 -10.61 2.85
C MET A 45 13.54 -9.79 1.57
N MET A 46 13.97 -10.27 0.40
CA MET A 46 13.78 -9.55 -0.87
C MET A 46 12.30 -9.44 -1.23
N GLU A 47 11.53 -10.52 -1.05
CA GLU A 47 10.08 -10.51 -1.28
C GLU A 47 9.38 -9.52 -0.35
N ALA A 48 9.69 -9.57 0.94
CA ALA A 48 9.09 -8.70 1.95
C ALA A 48 9.38 -7.22 1.67
N ALA A 49 10.63 -6.89 1.34
CA ALA A 49 11.04 -5.54 0.99
C ALA A 49 10.31 -5.02 -0.26
N ARG A 50 10.19 -5.84 -1.32
CA ARG A 50 9.49 -5.48 -2.55
C ARG A 50 8.01 -5.19 -2.31
N ASN A 51 7.33 -6.07 -1.58
CA ASN A 51 5.90 -5.91 -1.30
C ASN A 51 5.63 -4.72 -0.38
N SER A 52 6.45 -4.53 0.67
CA SER A 52 6.38 -3.34 1.53
C SER A 52 6.56 -2.06 0.73
N LYS A 53 7.52 -2.05 -0.21
CA LYS A 53 7.78 -0.88 -1.07
C LYS A 53 6.64 -0.59 -2.05
N ALA A 54 6.02 -1.61 -2.63
CA ALA A 54 4.86 -1.43 -3.50
C ALA A 54 3.68 -0.77 -2.76
N LEU A 55 3.50 -1.11 -1.48
CA LEU A 55 2.46 -0.50 -0.65
C LEU A 55 2.70 0.97 -0.33
N ASP A 56 3.94 1.47 -0.38
CA ASP A 56 4.21 2.93 -0.28
C ASP A 56 3.44 3.71 -1.36
N GLY A 57 3.48 3.22 -2.60
CA GLY A 57 2.80 3.87 -3.72
C GLY A 57 1.28 3.80 -3.60
N VAL A 58 0.75 2.65 -3.14
CA VAL A 58 -0.69 2.48 -2.89
C VAL A 58 -1.16 3.43 -1.79
N ILE A 59 -0.46 3.47 -0.66
CA ILE A 59 -0.77 4.34 0.48
C ILE A 59 -0.76 5.80 0.04
N LYS A 60 0.28 6.23 -0.68
CA LYS A 60 0.37 7.60 -1.17
C LYS A 60 -0.76 7.97 -2.12
N CYS A 61 -1.13 7.06 -3.03
CA CYS A 61 -2.24 7.27 -3.95
C CYS A 61 -3.58 7.41 -3.21
N LEU A 62 -3.83 6.57 -2.20
CA LEU A 62 -5.04 6.64 -1.38
C LEU A 62 -5.10 7.95 -0.58
N ARG A 63 -4.00 8.35 0.05
CA ARG A 63 -3.94 9.63 0.76
C ARG A 63 -4.14 10.84 -0.15
N TRP A 64 -3.56 10.82 -1.34
CA TRP A 64 -3.84 11.83 -2.37
C TRP A 64 -5.32 11.83 -2.78
N THR A 65 -5.91 10.63 -2.96
CA THR A 65 -7.34 10.48 -3.29
C THR A 65 -8.22 11.08 -2.18
N LEU A 66 -7.83 10.92 -0.91
CA LEU A 66 -8.47 11.51 0.27
C LEU A 66 -8.25 13.02 0.41
N GLY A 67 -7.37 13.62 -0.40
CA GLY A 67 -7.01 15.03 -0.28
C GLY A 67 -6.18 15.34 0.96
N GLU A 68 -5.35 14.39 1.45
CA GLU A 68 -4.47 14.60 2.60
C GLU A 68 -3.56 15.83 2.39
N GLU A 69 -3.57 16.74 3.37
CA GLU A 69 -2.75 17.96 3.32
C GLU A 69 -1.27 17.60 3.16
N GLY A 70 -0.59 18.29 2.24
CA GLY A 70 0.83 18.06 1.95
C GLY A 70 1.12 16.98 0.89
N ILE A 71 0.10 16.33 0.32
CA ILE A 71 0.26 15.41 -0.82
C ILE A 71 -0.33 16.02 -2.09
N SER A 72 0.51 16.68 -2.88
CA SER A 72 0.09 17.34 -4.12
C SER A 72 -0.20 16.38 -5.27
N HIS A 73 0.59 15.31 -5.40
CA HIS A 73 0.52 14.37 -6.51
C HIS A 73 0.87 12.94 -6.07
N PRO A 74 0.15 11.90 -6.55
CA PRO A 74 0.32 10.53 -6.04
C PRO A 74 1.63 9.87 -6.49
N LEU A 75 2.34 10.45 -7.47
CA LEU A 75 3.59 9.92 -8.02
C LEU A 75 4.84 10.73 -7.65
N ASP A 76 4.71 11.87 -6.99
CA ASP A 76 5.81 12.80 -6.68
C ASP A 76 6.29 12.62 -5.25
#